data_AF-A0A428K830-F1
#
_entry.id   AF-A0A428K830-F1
#
_cell.length_a   1.000
_cell.length_b   1.000
_cell.length_c   1.000
_cell.angle_alpha   90.00
_cell.angle_beta   90.00
_cell.angle_gamma   90.00
#
_symmetry.space_group_name_H-M   'P 1'
#
loop_
_entity.id
_entity.type
_entity.pdbx_description
1 polymer ?
#
loop_
_entity_poly.entity_id
_entity_poly.type
_entity_poly.pdbx_seq_one_letter_code
_entity_poly.pdbx_strand_id
1 'polypeptide(L)'
;MLAHIQQWAAWLGAAGLLLAATGCQDEVEKLNDTVQFKVALRVKGEKLQGLGAGMEYTTIRDTNTASPKTEPTVRYTYSAAVDTTYQLGDYALYDNLAATISMNQVTCATMPKPSIGSYLRLDILVNGKLYETKMLGGAALPPSVCSPYWLILMGPAASGDDWDD
;
A
#
# COMPACT_ATOMS: atom_id res chain seq x y z
N MET A 1 26.78 58.86 49.41
CA MET A 1 27.10 57.42 49.41
C MET A 1 26.52 56.80 48.16
N LEU A 2 27.35 56.05 47.44
CA LEU A 2 27.16 55.55 46.08
C LEU A 2 25.96 54.60 45.90
N ALA A 3 25.30 54.77 44.75
CA ALA A 3 24.68 53.79 43.85
C ALA A 3 24.28 52.41 44.40
N HIS A 4 22.99 52.05 44.24
CA HIS A 4 22.56 50.65 44.26
C HIS A 4 21.94 50.24 42.92
N ILE A 5 22.50 49.14 42.42
CA ILE A 5 22.40 48.54 41.11
C ILE A 5 21.16 47.65 40.99
N GLN A 6 20.56 47.77 39.80
CA GLN A 6 19.78 46.81 39.00
C GLN A 6 19.51 45.38 39.50
N GLN A 7 18.26 44.99 39.19
CA GLN A 7 17.80 43.72 38.63
C GLN A 7 17.55 42.55 39.58
N TRP A 8 16.25 42.34 39.82
CA TRP A 8 15.66 41.12 40.33
C TRP A 8 15.69 40.07 39.21
N ALA A 9 16.54 39.07 39.36
CA ALA A 9 16.51 37.85 38.57
C ALA A 9 15.23 37.07 38.90
N ALA A 10 14.50 36.72 37.84
CA ALA A 10 13.31 35.89 37.92
C ALA A 10 13.65 34.51 38.49
N TRP A 11 12.77 34.06 39.37
CA TRP A 11 12.80 32.81 40.10
C TRP A 11 12.63 31.58 39.19
N LEU A 12 13.35 30.50 39.53
CA LEU A 12 12.97 29.08 39.54
C LEU A 12 11.97 28.63 38.44
N GLY A 13 12.25 27.67 37.57
CA GLY A 13 13.11 26.51 37.69
C GLY A 13 12.48 25.46 36.78
N ALA A 14 13.21 25.03 35.76
CA ALA A 14 12.79 24.03 34.80
C ALA A 14 12.62 22.67 35.49
N ALA A 15 11.39 22.29 35.83
CA ALA A 15 11.04 20.94 36.22
C ALA A 15 9.54 20.74 35.99
N GLY A 16 9.19 19.88 35.03
CA GLY A 16 7.83 19.35 34.92
C GLY A 16 7.14 19.62 33.59
N LEU A 17 7.66 19.05 32.51
CA LEU A 17 6.84 18.65 31.35
C LEU A 17 7.65 17.69 30.47
N LEU A 18 7.86 16.47 30.97
CA LEU A 18 8.53 15.39 30.23
C LEU A 18 7.92 14.01 30.54
N LEU A 19 6.64 13.97 30.91
CA LEU A 19 5.92 12.73 31.24
C LEU A 19 4.53 12.73 30.58
N ALA A 20 4.50 12.54 29.26
CA ALA A 20 3.27 12.13 28.54
C ALA A 20 3.54 11.47 27.17
N ALA A 21 4.75 10.98 26.89
CA ALA A 21 5.07 10.35 25.59
C ALA A 21 5.09 8.81 25.63
N THR A 22 5.14 8.19 26.80
CA THR A 22 5.26 6.72 26.92
C THR A 22 3.92 6.00 26.85
N GLY A 23 2.82 6.64 27.30
CA GLY A 23 1.48 6.01 27.30
C GLY A 23 0.91 5.78 25.90
N CYS A 24 1.19 6.68 24.94
CA CYS A 24 0.73 6.50 23.56
C CYS A 24 1.48 5.39 22.83
N GLN A 25 2.75 5.16 23.17
CA GLN A 25 3.56 4.14 22.48
C GLN A 25 3.19 2.72 22.95
N ASP A 26 2.98 2.52 24.24
CA ASP A 26 2.54 1.25 24.82
C ASP A 26 1.13 0.84 24.34
N GLU A 27 0.23 1.81 24.12
CA GLU A 27 -1.10 1.55 23.58
C GLU A 27 -1.09 1.23 22.09
N VAL A 28 -0.21 1.88 21.30
CA VAL A 28 -0.01 1.57 19.88
C VAL A 28 0.60 0.19 19.68
N GLU A 29 1.57 -0.21 20.52
CA GLU A 29 2.14 -1.57 20.50
C GLU A 29 1.08 -2.63 20.85
N LYS A 30 0.23 -2.38 21.85
CA LYS A 30 -0.90 -3.28 22.17
C LYS A 30 -1.94 -3.39 21.06
N LEU A 31 -2.20 -2.29 20.34
CA LEU A 31 -3.11 -2.30 19.18
C LEU A 31 -2.53 -3.09 18.00
N ASN A 32 -1.20 -3.05 17.81
CA ASN A 32 -0.53 -3.81 16.75
C ASN A 32 -0.69 -5.33 16.94
N ASP A 33 -0.61 -5.81 18.18
CA ASP A 33 -0.77 -7.25 18.49
C ASP A 33 -2.24 -7.71 18.43
N THR A 34 -3.20 -6.79 18.50
CA THR A 34 -4.63 -7.13 18.65
C THR A 34 -5.43 -6.90 17.37
N VAL A 35 -5.04 -5.94 16.53
CA VAL A 35 -5.79 -5.57 15.31
C VAL A 35 -5.22 -6.31 14.11
N GLN A 36 -5.94 -7.35 13.67
CA GLN A 36 -5.62 -8.10 12.46
C GLN A 36 -6.72 -7.98 11.41
N PHE A 37 -6.30 -7.88 10.14
CA PHE A 37 -7.18 -7.80 8.99
C PHE A 37 -6.98 -9.00 8.06
N LYS A 38 -8.06 -9.62 7.62
CA LYS A 38 -8.00 -10.67 6.59
C LYS A 38 -7.84 -10.03 5.22
N VAL A 39 -6.72 -10.28 4.57
CA VAL A 39 -6.40 -9.70 3.26
C VAL A 39 -6.47 -10.78 2.18
N ALA A 40 -7.09 -10.42 1.05
CA ALA A 40 -7.13 -11.25 -0.13
C ALA A 40 -6.96 -10.40 -1.39
N LEU A 41 -6.39 -11.01 -2.44
CA LEU A 41 -6.30 -10.42 -3.78
C LEU A 41 -7.27 -11.16 -4.69
N ARG A 42 -8.24 -10.44 -5.27
CA ARG A 42 -9.16 -11.00 -6.26
C ARG A 42 -8.76 -10.51 -7.64
N VAL A 43 -8.42 -11.44 -8.52
CA VAL A 43 -8.03 -11.18 -9.90
C VAL A 43 -9.12 -11.66 -10.83
N LYS A 44 -9.58 -10.79 -11.74
CA LYS A 44 -10.49 -11.14 -12.83
C LYS A 44 -9.95 -10.64 -14.16
N GLY A 45 -10.05 -11.43 -15.21
CA GLY A 45 -9.63 -10.98 -16.53
C GLY A 45 -10.14 -11.87 -17.64
N GLU A 46 -10.36 -11.25 -18.80
CA GLU A 46 -10.95 -11.86 -19.99
C GLU A 46 -10.16 -11.45 -21.23
N LYS A 47 -10.11 -12.35 -22.22
CA LYS A 47 -9.45 -12.13 -23.52
C LYS A 47 -7.99 -11.68 -23.36
N LEU A 48 -7.20 -12.45 -22.61
CA LEU A 48 -5.81 -12.16 -22.24
C LEU A 48 -4.78 -12.78 -23.19
N GLN A 49 -5.22 -13.50 -24.23
CA GLN A 49 -4.34 -14.26 -25.11
C GLN A 49 -3.27 -13.36 -25.73
N GLY A 50 -2.01 -13.76 -25.55
CA GLY A 50 -0.86 -13.04 -26.10
C GLY A 50 -0.53 -11.72 -25.40
N LEU A 51 -1.28 -11.28 -24.39
CA LEU A 51 -1.04 -10.00 -23.72
C LEU A 51 0.05 -10.07 -22.62
N GLY A 52 0.51 -11.27 -22.26
CA GLY A 52 1.45 -11.46 -21.15
C GLY A 52 0.86 -11.01 -19.82
N ALA A 53 -0.42 -11.33 -19.58
CA ALA A 53 -1.15 -10.94 -18.39
C ALA A 53 -0.59 -11.66 -17.15
N GLY A 54 -0.46 -10.93 -16.05
CA GLY A 54 0.04 -11.49 -14.79
C GLY A 54 -0.24 -10.61 -13.59
N MET A 55 -0.04 -11.19 -12.42
CA MET A 55 -0.05 -10.51 -11.12
C MET A 55 1.23 -10.86 -10.37
N GLU A 56 1.82 -9.89 -9.69
CA GLU A 56 2.80 -10.15 -8.65
C GLU A 56 2.45 -9.42 -7.35
N TYR A 57 2.84 -9.97 -6.21
CA TYR A 57 2.74 -9.24 -4.95
C TYR A 57 3.90 -9.56 -4.02
N THR A 58 4.18 -8.61 -3.13
CA THR A 58 5.18 -8.73 -2.06
C THR A 58 4.60 -8.16 -0.78
N THR A 59 4.92 -8.81 0.33
CA THR A 59 4.49 -8.39 1.67
C THR A 59 5.72 -8.03 2.50
N ILE A 60 5.61 -6.95 3.27
CA ILE A 60 6.63 -6.57 4.25
C ILE A 60 5.92 -6.52 5.60
N ARG A 61 6.37 -7.34 6.55
CA ARG A 61 5.80 -7.42 7.90
C ARG A 61 6.54 -6.50 8.86
N ASP A 62 5.83 -6.06 9.89
CA ASP A 62 6.39 -5.39 11.07
C ASP A 62 7.20 -4.12 10.72
N THR A 63 6.66 -3.27 9.83
CA THR A 63 7.38 -2.11 9.27
C THR A 63 7.65 -1.00 10.27
N ASN A 64 7.05 -1.07 11.45
CA ASN A 64 7.33 -0.19 12.59
C ASN A 64 8.53 -0.62 13.44
N THR A 65 9.14 -1.77 13.15
CA THR A 65 10.29 -2.29 13.91
C THR A 65 11.62 -1.93 13.25
N ALA A 66 12.72 -2.10 13.99
CA ALA A 66 14.07 -1.92 13.47
C ALA A 66 14.50 -3.01 12.45
N SER A 67 13.67 -4.03 12.22
CA SER A 67 14.00 -5.15 11.33
C SER A 67 12.74 -5.66 10.61
N PRO A 68 12.20 -4.89 9.65
CA PRO A 68 11.06 -5.32 8.85
C PRO A 68 11.38 -6.61 8.08
N LYS A 69 10.40 -7.48 7.94
CA LYS A 69 10.56 -8.77 7.26
C LYS A 69 9.87 -8.76 5.89
N THR A 70 10.67 -8.72 4.83
CA THR A 70 10.18 -8.90 3.46
C THR A 70 9.95 -10.37 3.15
N GLU A 71 8.71 -10.72 2.81
CA GLU A 71 8.35 -12.05 2.33
C GLU A 71 8.76 -12.23 0.85
N PRO A 72 8.93 -13.48 0.37
CA PRO A 72 9.20 -13.72 -1.05
C PRO A 72 8.12 -13.15 -1.96
N THR A 73 8.52 -12.52 -3.06
CA THR A 73 7.59 -12.08 -4.10
C THR A 73 6.91 -13.28 -4.75
N VAL A 74 5.58 -13.24 -4.83
CA VAL A 74 4.76 -14.27 -5.46
C VAL A 74 4.31 -13.78 -6.84
N ARG A 75 4.31 -14.66 -7.84
CA ARG A 75 4.02 -14.32 -9.23
C ARG A 75 3.05 -15.31 -9.86
N TYR A 76 2.10 -14.78 -10.63
CA TYR A 76 1.13 -15.54 -11.41
C TYR A 76 1.05 -15.00 -12.84
N THR A 77 0.82 -15.92 -13.78
CA THR A 77 0.64 -15.61 -15.21
C THR A 77 -0.69 -16.16 -15.70
N TYR A 78 -1.38 -15.40 -16.54
CA TYR A 78 -2.70 -15.71 -17.05
C TYR A 78 -2.68 -15.73 -18.58
N SER A 79 -2.94 -16.91 -19.17
CA SER A 79 -2.80 -17.10 -20.61
C SER A 79 -4.03 -16.71 -21.43
N ALA A 80 -5.22 -16.73 -20.83
CA ALA A 80 -6.49 -16.57 -21.55
C ALA A 80 -7.55 -15.80 -20.76
N ALA A 81 -7.82 -16.23 -19.53
CA ALA A 81 -8.76 -15.63 -18.61
C ALA A 81 -8.36 -15.98 -17.17
N VAL A 82 -8.91 -15.26 -16.20
CA VAL A 82 -8.74 -15.52 -14.77
C VAL A 82 -9.98 -15.07 -14.01
N ASP A 83 -10.42 -15.86 -13.04
CA ASP A 83 -11.36 -15.45 -12.00
C ASP A 83 -10.95 -16.19 -10.72
N THR A 84 -10.13 -15.56 -9.90
CA THR A 84 -9.48 -16.23 -8.77
C THR A 84 -9.33 -15.26 -7.60
N THR A 85 -9.51 -15.77 -6.38
CA THR A 85 -9.22 -15.02 -5.15
C THR A 85 -8.12 -15.74 -4.39
N TYR A 86 -6.99 -15.06 -4.21
CA TYR A 86 -5.86 -15.50 -3.42
C TYR A 86 -6.04 -15.00 -1.98
N GLN A 87 -6.11 -15.92 -1.01
CA GLN A 87 -6.18 -15.57 0.40
C GLN A 87 -4.75 -15.36 0.91
N LEU A 88 -4.41 -14.14 1.32
CA LEU A 88 -3.05 -13.79 1.77
C LEU A 88 -2.89 -13.97 3.29
N GLY A 89 -4.00 -14.12 4.03
CA GLY A 89 -4.01 -14.35 5.46
C GLY A 89 -4.26 -13.09 6.28
N ASP A 90 -3.83 -13.11 7.53
CA ASP A 90 -4.00 -12.01 8.46
C ASP A 90 -2.85 -10.99 8.34
N TYR A 91 -3.17 -9.69 8.42
CA TYR A 91 -2.25 -8.55 8.34
C TYR A 91 -2.40 -7.68 9.58
N ALA A 92 -1.29 -7.27 10.17
CA ALA A 92 -1.25 -6.31 11.25
C ALA A 92 -1.28 -4.86 10.71
N LEU A 93 -1.41 -3.89 11.61
CA LEU A 93 -1.49 -2.47 11.26
C LEU A 93 -0.26 -1.97 10.50
N TYR A 94 0.92 -2.49 10.83
CA TYR A 94 2.20 -2.12 10.22
C TYR A 94 2.72 -3.16 9.21
N ASP A 95 1.81 -3.92 8.60
CA ASP A 95 2.14 -4.73 7.45
C ASP A 95 1.86 -3.97 6.15
N ASN A 96 2.77 -4.07 5.19
CA ASN A 96 2.61 -3.53 3.86
C ASN A 96 2.37 -4.64 2.84
N LEU A 97 1.47 -4.39 1.90
CA LEU A 97 1.26 -5.19 0.70
C LEU A 97 1.48 -4.31 -0.53
N ALA A 98 2.35 -4.76 -1.43
CA ALA A 98 2.48 -4.21 -2.76
C ALA A 98 2.02 -5.27 -3.77
N ALA A 99 0.99 -4.98 -4.55
CA ALA A 99 0.46 -5.88 -5.56
C ALA A 99 0.36 -5.17 -6.91
N THR A 100 0.84 -5.84 -7.96
CA THR A 100 0.91 -5.32 -9.32
C THR A 100 0.15 -6.24 -10.25
N ILE A 101 -0.64 -5.69 -11.17
CA ILE A 101 -1.08 -6.39 -12.37
C ILE A 101 -0.39 -5.79 -13.60
N SER A 102 -0.13 -6.65 -14.58
CA SER A 102 0.58 -6.27 -15.80
C SER A 102 0.06 -7.00 -17.03
N MET A 103 0.15 -6.38 -18.19
CA MET A 103 0.04 -7.00 -19.52
C MET A 103 1.37 -6.77 -20.26
N ASN A 104 2.39 -7.58 -19.98
CA ASN A 104 3.78 -7.30 -20.32
C ASN A 104 4.10 -7.31 -21.82
N GLN A 105 3.21 -7.84 -22.66
CA GLN A 105 3.38 -7.81 -24.12
C GLN A 105 2.68 -6.61 -24.77
N VAL A 106 1.91 -5.83 -24.01
CA VAL A 106 1.23 -4.63 -24.50
C VAL A 106 2.19 -3.45 -24.50
N THR A 107 2.32 -2.78 -25.64
CA THR A 107 3.14 -1.56 -25.78
C THR A 107 2.33 -0.43 -26.41
N CYS A 108 2.78 0.82 -26.24
CA CYS A 108 2.15 2.00 -26.85
C CYS A 108 2.21 2.00 -28.38
N ALA A 109 3.10 1.20 -28.98
CA ALA A 109 3.53 1.34 -30.37
C ALA A 109 3.29 0.10 -31.24
N THR A 110 3.03 -1.08 -30.67
CA THR A 110 2.92 -2.33 -31.44
C THR A 110 1.87 -3.30 -30.90
N MET A 111 1.39 -4.19 -31.78
CA MET A 111 0.61 -5.36 -31.39
C MET A 111 1.49 -6.33 -30.58
N PRO A 112 0.93 -7.01 -29.57
CA PRO A 112 -0.50 -7.12 -29.26
C PRO A 112 -1.04 -5.99 -28.37
N LYS A 113 -2.27 -5.54 -28.65
CA LYS A 113 -3.03 -4.58 -27.82
C LYS A 113 -4.29 -5.25 -27.25
N PRO A 114 -4.79 -4.84 -26.07
CA PRO A 114 -6.05 -5.36 -25.53
C PRO A 114 -7.19 -5.13 -26.52
N SER A 115 -7.91 -6.19 -26.86
CA SER A 115 -9.09 -6.11 -27.73
C SER A 115 -10.27 -5.48 -26.98
N ILE A 116 -11.36 -5.14 -27.68
CA ILE A 116 -12.59 -4.67 -27.05
C ILE A 116 -13.12 -5.74 -26.08
N GLY A 117 -13.33 -5.33 -24.83
CA GLY A 117 -13.74 -6.21 -23.74
C GLY A 117 -12.61 -7.07 -23.16
N SER A 118 -11.35 -6.88 -23.58
CA SER A 118 -10.19 -7.42 -22.87
C SER A 118 -9.90 -6.57 -21.65
N TYR A 119 -9.75 -7.23 -20.49
CA TYR A 119 -9.40 -6.57 -19.25
C TYR A 119 -8.67 -7.51 -18.30
N LEU A 120 -7.88 -6.93 -17.39
CA LEU A 120 -7.31 -7.57 -16.21
C LEU A 120 -7.56 -6.62 -15.03
N ARG A 121 -8.23 -7.11 -13.99
CA ARG A 121 -8.61 -6.36 -12.81
C ARG A 121 -8.02 -7.03 -11.57
N LEU A 122 -7.48 -6.20 -10.68
CA LEU A 122 -7.04 -6.58 -9.35
C LEU A 122 -7.86 -5.82 -8.33
N ASP A 123 -8.46 -6.55 -7.41
CA ASP A 123 -9.16 -6.02 -6.25
C ASP A 123 -8.40 -6.42 -4.98
N ILE A 124 -8.10 -5.48 -4.10
CA ILE A 124 -7.69 -5.77 -2.73
C ILE A 124 -8.96 -5.91 -1.89
N LEU A 125 -9.10 -7.03 -1.20
CA LEU A 125 -10.18 -7.29 -0.26
C LEU A 125 -9.63 -7.28 1.17
N VAL A 126 -10.22 -6.45 2.03
CA VAL A 126 -9.90 -6.38 3.45
C VAL A 126 -11.15 -6.78 4.23
N ASN A 127 -11.05 -7.84 5.04
CA ASN A 127 -12.16 -8.46 5.74
C ASN A 127 -13.34 -8.79 4.80
N GLY A 128 -13.02 -9.25 3.59
CA GLY A 128 -14.00 -9.58 2.54
C GLY A 128 -14.66 -8.38 1.85
N LYS A 129 -14.33 -7.15 2.24
CA LYS A 129 -14.84 -5.92 1.61
C LYS A 129 -13.83 -5.39 0.61
N LEU A 130 -14.32 -4.80 -0.48
CA LEU A 130 -13.45 -4.13 -1.47
C LEU A 130 -12.78 -2.92 -0.83
N TYR A 131 -11.45 -2.92 -0.83
CA TYR A 131 -10.62 -1.81 -0.38
C TYR A 131 -10.21 -0.92 -1.56
N GLU A 132 -9.56 -1.53 -2.56
CA GLU A 132 -9.12 -0.82 -3.77
C GLU A 132 -9.25 -1.73 -5.01
N THR A 133 -9.40 -1.11 -6.17
CA THR A 133 -9.43 -1.78 -7.47
C THR A 133 -8.55 -1.06 -8.48
N LYS A 134 -7.79 -1.82 -9.28
CA LYS A 134 -7.16 -1.33 -10.52
C LYS A 134 -7.52 -2.23 -11.68
N MET A 135 -7.57 -1.65 -12.87
CA MET A 135 -7.93 -2.36 -14.08
C MET A 135 -7.05 -1.92 -15.24
N LEU A 136 -6.53 -2.90 -15.97
CA LEU A 136 -5.93 -2.78 -17.29
C LEU A 136 -6.95 -3.25 -18.33
N GLY A 137 -7.01 -2.62 -19.50
CA GLY A 137 -7.89 -3.09 -20.57
C GLY A 137 -8.08 -2.10 -21.72
N GLY A 138 -8.75 -2.56 -22.77
CA GLY A 138 -8.96 -1.79 -24.01
C GLY A 138 -10.00 -0.67 -23.92
N ALA A 139 -10.60 -0.43 -22.74
CA ALA A 139 -11.68 0.52 -22.52
C ALA A 139 -11.23 1.83 -21.83
N ALA A 140 -9.94 2.05 -21.60
CA ALA A 140 -9.46 3.33 -21.08
C ALA A 140 -9.78 4.44 -22.11
N LEU A 141 -10.55 5.45 -21.69
CA LEU A 141 -10.88 6.61 -22.50
C LEU A 141 -9.59 7.34 -22.95
N PRO A 142 -9.52 7.84 -24.19
CA PRO A 142 -8.45 8.74 -24.60
C PRO A 142 -8.33 9.94 -23.65
N PRO A 143 -7.12 10.41 -23.30
CA PRO A 143 -5.83 9.84 -23.67
C PRO A 143 -5.52 8.63 -22.78
N SER A 144 -5.70 7.42 -23.31
CA SER A 144 -5.28 6.19 -22.66
C SER A 144 -3.78 6.10 -22.82
N VAL A 145 -3.08 6.82 -21.96
CA VAL A 145 -1.65 6.64 -21.75
C VAL A 145 -1.48 5.16 -21.44
N CYS A 146 -0.91 4.43 -22.39
CA CYS A 146 -0.73 2.99 -22.34
C CYS A 146 0.11 2.65 -21.12
N SER A 147 -0.52 2.47 -19.96
CA SER A 147 0.13 1.94 -18.77
C SER A 147 -0.03 0.43 -18.83
N PRO A 148 1.02 -0.35 -19.16
CA PRO A 148 0.91 -1.79 -19.26
C PRO A 148 0.92 -2.45 -17.87
N TYR A 149 0.96 -1.66 -16.80
CA TYR A 149 0.91 -2.11 -15.42
C TYR A 149 0.17 -1.11 -14.52
N TRP A 150 -0.33 -1.61 -13.39
CA TRP A 150 -0.78 -0.81 -12.25
C TRP A 150 -0.22 -1.41 -10.97
N LEU A 151 0.29 -0.56 -10.08
CA LEU A 151 0.66 -0.91 -8.71
C LEU A 151 -0.48 -0.50 -7.76
N ILE A 152 -0.77 -1.36 -6.79
CA ILE A 152 -1.64 -1.10 -5.65
C ILE A 152 -0.82 -1.30 -4.38
N LEU A 153 -0.92 -0.35 -3.46
CA LEU A 153 -0.27 -0.40 -2.16
C LEU A 153 -1.34 -0.43 -1.07
N MET A 154 -1.07 -1.19 -0.01
CA MET A 154 -1.84 -1.18 1.22
C MET A 154 -0.87 -1.19 2.40
N GLY A 155 -1.17 -0.40 3.42
CA GLY A 155 -0.34 -0.25 4.63
C GLY A 155 0.26 1.16 4.77
N PRO A 156 1.04 1.42 5.82
CA PRO A 156 1.61 2.74 6.11
C PRO A 156 2.45 3.35 4.97
N ALA A 157 3.02 2.51 4.10
CA ALA A 157 3.78 2.98 2.94
C ALA A 157 2.90 3.33 1.71
N ALA A 158 1.58 3.16 1.81
CA ALA A 158 0.64 3.46 0.72
C ALA A 158 0.28 4.95 0.61
N SER A 159 0.54 5.77 1.63
CA SER A 159 0.33 7.23 1.58
C SER A 159 1.54 7.92 0.94
N GLY A 160 1.49 8.04 -0.39
CA GLY A 160 2.39 8.88 -1.18
C GLY A 160 1.77 10.23 -1.57
N ASP A 161 0.68 10.64 -0.94
CA ASP A 161 0.04 11.93 -1.21
C ASP A 161 0.12 12.82 0.03
N ASP A 162 0.77 13.95 -0.20
CA ASP A 162 1.04 15.05 0.71
C ASP A 162 -0.19 15.44 1.54
N TRP A 163 -0.02 15.44 2.87
CA TRP A 163 -0.95 16.12 3.79
C TRP A 163 -0.62 17.61 3.95
N ASP A 164 0.02 18.21 2.93
CA ASP A 164 0.41 19.62 2.90
C ASP A 164 -0.29 20.32 1.71
N ASP A 165 -1.58 20.64 1.86
CA ASP A 165 -2.29 21.70 1.11
C ASP A 165 -3.28 22.43 2.04
#